data_AF-A0A1T5K4R7-F1
#
_entry.id   AF-A0A1T5K4R7-F1
#
_cell.length_a   1.000
_cell.length_b   1.000
_cell.length_c   1.000
_cell.angle_alpha   90.00
_cell.angle_beta   90.00
_cell.angle_gamma   90.00
#
_symmetry.space_group_name_H-M   'P 1'
#
loop_
_entity.id
_entity.type
_entity.pdbx_description
1 polymer ?
#
loop_
_entity_poly.entity_id
_entity_poly.type
_entity_poly.pdbx_seq_one_letter_code
_entity_poly.pdbx_strand_id
1 'polypeptide(L)'
;MDNGVSDFYKMGVIGGNILMTNLKIGDIVARKSYDYDILFKVTDIVVDENNKRTLILKGTNLRIIADSPESDLTKVPLNKVNQFNKVFSKKITHIVKNILKERKENYYRSLTRSALEYSRDSNHFGRPGKVLHLDGDGEYIDVCLKVYEQLDIEAVGKIVSEEEQPKVVGKLLREYNPDILILTGHDSIIKGKDDFVDISNYKNSKYFVESIKEARKYEPSMDELVIFAGACQSFFEVMIEAGANYASSPHRTLVICRM
;
A
#
# COMPACT_ATOMS: atom_id res chain seq x y z
N MET A 1 -15.46 -12.24 -17.07
CA MET A 1 -16.86 -12.46 -16.69
C MET A 1 -16.86 -13.00 -15.28
N ASP A 2 -17.11 -12.14 -14.28
CA ASP A 2 -17.41 -12.57 -12.92
C ASP A 2 -18.38 -11.56 -12.31
N ASN A 3 -19.61 -11.58 -12.84
CA ASN A 3 -20.69 -10.64 -12.50
C ASN A 3 -21.37 -10.97 -11.16
N GLY A 4 -21.00 -12.09 -10.52
CA GLY A 4 -21.68 -12.56 -9.30
C GLY A 4 -21.39 -11.73 -8.04
N VAL A 5 -20.31 -10.95 -8.04
CA VAL A 5 -19.91 -10.11 -6.91
C VAL A 5 -20.74 -8.80 -6.89
N SER A 6 -20.93 -8.17 -8.06
CA SER A 6 -21.78 -7.00 -8.28
C SER A 6 -23.24 -7.22 -7.82
N ASP A 7 -23.80 -8.37 -8.21
CA ASP A 7 -25.21 -8.67 -7.98
C ASP A 7 -25.52 -8.98 -6.50
N PHE A 8 -24.55 -9.54 -5.76
CA PHE A 8 -24.69 -9.77 -4.32
C PHE A 8 -24.67 -8.46 -3.51
N TYR A 9 -23.86 -7.49 -3.92
CA TYR A 9 -23.78 -6.18 -3.25
C TYR A 9 -25.01 -5.31 -3.54
N LYS A 10 -25.53 -5.36 -4.78
CA LYS A 10 -26.82 -4.74 -5.13
C LYS A 10 -27.94 -5.24 -4.21
N MET A 11 -28.10 -6.55 -4.04
CA MET A 11 -29.16 -7.10 -3.17
C MET A 11 -29.00 -6.71 -1.69
N GLY A 12 -27.77 -6.59 -1.21
CA GLY A 12 -27.50 -6.22 0.18
C GLY A 12 -27.67 -4.74 0.51
N VAL A 13 -27.40 -3.84 -0.45
CA VAL A 13 -27.51 -2.39 -0.27
C VAL A 13 -28.92 -1.88 -0.55
N ILE A 14 -29.62 -2.50 -1.51
CA ILE A 14 -30.96 -2.08 -1.97
C ILE A 14 -32.08 -2.64 -1.06
N GLY A 15 -31.81 -3.69 -0.28
CA GLY A 15 -32.80 -4.41 0.54
C GLY A 15 -33.17 -3.81 1.90
N GLY A 16 -32.75 -2.58 2.21
CA GLY A 16 -33.16 -1.86 3.42
C GLY A 16 -33.52 -0.43 3.08
N ASN A 17 -34.64 0.07 3.60
CA ASN A 17 -35.09 1.46 3.43
C ASN A 17 -33.91 2.42 3.43
N ILE A 18 -33.71 3.14 2.33
CA ILE A 18 -32.70 4.20 2.18
C ILE A 18 -33.12 5.33 3.11
N LEU A 19 -32.80 5.21 4.39
CA LEU A 19 -32.79 6.33 5.30
C LEU A 19 -31.65 7.23 4.83
N MET A 20 -31.96 8.45 4.41
CA MET A 20 -30.99 9.54 4.24
C MET A 20 -30.35 9.81 5.60
N THR A 21 -29.40 8.97 5.99
CA THR A 21 -28.60 9.19 7.18
C THR A 21 -27.50 10.15 6.79
N ASN A 22 -27.49 11.34 7.40
CA ASN A 22 -26.33 12.23 7.38
C ASN A 22 -25.07 11.41 7.65
N LEU A 23 -24.22 11.27 6.63
CA LEU A 23 -22.93 10.61 6.80
C LEU A 23 -22.05 11.44 7.73
N LYS A 24 -21.37 10.77 8.65
CA LYS A 24 -20.48 11.42 9.62
C LYS A 24 -19.07 10.90 9.48
N ILE A 25 -18.11 11.69 9.95
CA ILE A 25 -16.72 11.26 10.09
C ILE A 25 -16.68 9.97 10.93
N GLY A 26 -15.93 8.98 10.44
CA GLY A 26 -15.80 7.65 11.03
C GLY A 26 -16.75 6.59 10.45
N ASP A 27 -17.76 6.99 9.67
CA ASP A 27 -18.65 6.03 9.01
C ASP A 27 -17.92 5.21 7.94
N ILE A 28 -18.25 3.93 7.84
CA ILE A 28 -17.79 3.06 6.75
C ILE A 28 -18.79 3.14 5.60
N VAL A 29 -18.28 3.41 4.42
CA VAL A 29 -19.06 3.66 3.21
C VAL A 29 -18.47 2.94 2.01
N ALA A 30 -19.29 2.72 1.00
CA ALA A 30 -18.88 2.22 -0.31
C ALA A 30 -19.47 3.11 -1.41
N ARG A 31 -18.73 3.26 -2.51
CA ARG A 31 -19.11 4.13 -3.64
C ARG A 31 -20.00 3.38 -4.63
N LYS A 32 -21.12 3.99 -5.01
CA LYS A 32 -22.07 3.43 -5.98
C LYS A 32 -21.48 3.43 -7.39
N SER A 33 -20.78 4.49 -7.76
CA SER A 33 -20.13 4.69 -9.07
C SER A 33 -19.07 3.62 -9.38
N TYR A 34 -18.48 2.99 -8.37
CA TYR A 34 -17.48 1.92 -8.50
C TYR A 34 -18.03 0.57 -8.07
N ASP A 35 -19.34 0.37 -8.20
CA ASP A 35 -20.02 -0.91 -7.93
C ASP A 35 -19.71 -1.49 -6.53
N TYR A 36 -19.51 -0.60 -5.55
CA TYR A 36 -19.20 -0.95 -4.16
C TYR A 36 -17.94 -1.81 -4.02
N ASP A 37 -16.95 -1.66 -4.90
CA ASP A 37 -15.74 -2.48 -4.95
C ASP A 37 -14.84 -2.40 -3.70
N ILE A 38 -14.76 -1.21 -3.10
CA ILE A 38 -13.85 -0.88 -2.00
C ILE A 38 -14.63 -0.25 -0.84
N LEU A 39 -14.28 -0.66 0.38
CA LEU A 39 -14.74 -0.02 1.61
C LEU A 39 -13.85 1.17 1.97
N PHE A 40 -14.49 2.29 2.26
CA PHE A 40 -13.85 3.51 2.72
C PHE A 40 -14.34 3.90 4.10
N LYS A 41 -13.51 4.60 4.85
CA LYS A 41 -13.86 5.32 6.08
C LYS A 41 -13.92 6.80 5.77
N VAL A 42 -14.99 7.48 6.18
CA VAL A 42 -15.10 8.93 6.07
C VAL A 42 -14.11 9.57 7.03
N THR A 43 -13.16 10.35 6.51
CA THR A 43 -12.14 11.03 7.30
C THR A 43 -12.41 12.51 7.46
N ASP A 44 -13.05 13.15 6.47
CA ASP A 44 -13.36 14.58 6.52
C ASP A 44 -14.61 14.90 5.69
N ILE A 45 -15.21 16.06 5.95
CA ILE A 45 -16.41 16.55 5.24
C ILE A 45 -16.19 18.03 4.91
N VAL A 46 -16.05 18.34 3.63
CA VAL A 46 -15.89 19.70 3.11
C VAL A 46 -17.24 20.19 2.59
N VAL A 47 -17.63 21.40 2.99
CA VAL A 47 -18.87 22.05 2.54
C VAL A 47 -18.49 23.24 1.66
N ASP A 48 -19.08 23.32 0.46
CA ASP A 48 -18.89 24.45 -0.45
C ASP A 48 -19.85 25.61 -0.16
N GLU A 49 -19.68 26.73 -0.86
CA GLU A 49 -20.53 27.93 -0.75
C GLU A 49 -22.00 27.68 -1.10
N ASN A 50 -22.28 26.61 -1.87
CA ASN A 50 -23.62 26.17 -2.25
C ASN A 50 -24.20 25.11 -1.29
N ASN A 51 -23.58 24.94 -0.12
CA ASN A 51 -23.98 23.98 0.91
C ASN A 51 -23.90 22.50 0.47
N LYS A 52 -23.14 22.20 -0.58
CA LYS A 52 -22.90 20.84 -1.07
C LYS A 52 -21.78 20.19 -0.27
N ARG A 53 -22.05 18.99 0.25
CA ARG A 53 -21.09 18.20 1.02
C ARG A 53 -20.28 17.29 0.11
N THR A 54 -18.96 17.43 0.18
CA THR A 54 -18.00 16.51 -0.41
C THR A 54 -17.26 15.81 0.71
N LEU A 55 -17.31 14.48 0.72
CA LEU A 55 -16.70 13.66 1.77
C LEU A 55 -15.33 13.19 1.30
N ILE A 56 -14.34 13.27 2.20
CA ILE A 56 -13.01 12.71 2.01
C ILE A 56 -12.99 11.32 2.63
N LEU A 57 -12.51 10.37 1.85
CA LEU A 57 -12.61 8.94 2.08
C LEU A 57 -11.22 8.32 2.12
N LYS A 58 -10.95 7.49 3.13
CA LYS A 58 -9.74 6.67 3.24
C LYS A 58 -10.10 5.20 3.01
N GLY A 59 -9.45 4.54 2.08
CA GLY A 59 -9.61 3.10 1.85
C GLY A 59 -9.24 2.30 3.10
N THR A 60 -10.05 1.29 3.43
CA THR A 60 -9.85 0.48 4.64
C THR A 60 -8.85 -0.66 4.46
N ASN A 61 -8.71 -1.19 3.25
CA ASN A 61 -7.80 -2.28 2.92
C ASN A 61 -6.76 -1.92 1.86
N LEU A 62 -6.86 -0.72 1.28
CA LEU A 62 -6.01 -0.23 0.20
C LEU A 62 -5.63 1.22 0.49
N ARG A 63 -4.38 1.57 0.17
CA ARG A 63 -3.85 2.94 0.32
C ARG A 63 -4.37 3.85 -0.77
N ILE A 64 -5.64 4.24 -0.63
CA ILE A 64 -6.36 5.09 -1.56
C ILE A 64 -7.08 6.17 -0.75
N ILE A 65 -6.98 7.40 -1.23
CA ILE A 65 -7.81 8.52 -0.78
C ILE A 65 -8.74 8.86 -1.94
N ALA A 66 -9.99 9.18 -1.64
CA ALA A 66 -10.94 9.64 -2.63
C ALA A 66 -11.80 10.76 -2.06
N ASP A 67 -12.20 11.69 -2.91
CA ASP A 67 -13.29 12.62 -2.62
C ASP A 67 -14.55 12.14 -3.35
N SER A 68 -15.71 12.25 -2.70
CA SER A 68 -16.98 11.82 -3.31
C SER A 68 -18.16 12.61 -2.74
N PRO A 69 -19.15 12.97 -3.58
CA PRO A 69 -20.39 13.56 -3.11
C PRO A 69 -21.18 12.52 -2.32
N GLU A 70 -21.92 12.98 -1.32
CA GLU A 70 -22.72 12.08 -0.46
C GLU A 70 -23.72 11.21 -1.23
N SER A 71 -24.24 11.67 -2.37
CA SER A 71 -25.17 10.91 -3.21
C SER A 71 -24.56 9.63 -3.79
N ASP A 72 -23.25 9.60 -4.01
CA ASP A 72 -22.48 8.45 -4.48
C ASP A 72 -22.11 7.48 -3.35
N LEU A 73 -22.39 7.84 -2.10
CA LEU A 73 -22.00 7.04 -0.94
C LEU A 73 -23.17 6.25 -0.37
N THR A 74 -22.85 5.05 0.07
CA THR A 74 -23.76 4.20 0.84
C THR A 74 -23.07 3.75 2.10
N LYS A 75 -23.70 4.02 3.25
CA LYS A 75 -23.23 3.53 4.54
C LYS A 75 -23.30 2.01 4.60
N VAL A 76 -22.20 1.38 4.97
CA VAL A 76 -22.11 -0.07 5.13
C VAL A 76 -22.23 -0.39 6.62
N PRO A 77 -23.25 -1.16 7.04
CA PRO A 77 -23.41 -1.51 8.44
C PRO A 77 -22.30 -2.47 8.88
N LEU A 78 -21.88 -2.37 10.14
CA LEU A 78 -20.75 -3.13 10.70
C LEU A 78 -20.88 -4.64 10.51
N ASN A 79 -22.10 -5.18 10.57
CA ASN A 79 -22.37 -6.61 10.33
C ASN A 79 -22.05 -7.06 8.89
N LYS A 80 -22.05 -6.15 7.91
CA LYS A 80 -21.66 -6.42 6.51
C LYS A 80 -20.19 -6.13 6.22
N VAL A 81 -19.53 -5.30 7.03
CA VAL A 81 -18.09 -5.02 6.88
C VAL A 81 -17.26 -6.31 6.92
N ASN A 82 -17.61 -7.26 7.80
CA ASN A 82 -16.95 -8.57 7.85
C ASN A 82 -17.09 -9.37 6.54
N GLN A 83 -18.21 -9.23 5.84
CA GLN A 83 -18.42 -9.92 4.56
C GLN A 83 -17.52 -9.34 3.47
N PHE A 84 -17.41 -8.02 3.40
CA PHE A 84 -16.49 -7.32 2.50
C PHE A 84 -15.04 -7.70 2.76
N ASN A 85 -14.62 -7.64 4.02
CA ASN A 85 -13.27 -8.06 4.41
C ASN A 85 -13.00 -9.52 3.99
N LYS A 86 -13.99 -10.41 4.13
CA LYS A 86 -13.85 -11.81 3.68
C LYS A 86 -13.65 -11.93 2.16
N VAL A 87 -14.33 -11.10 1.36
CA VAL A 87 -14.13 -11.08 -0.10
C VAL A 87 -12.75 -10.56 -0.46
N PHE A 88 -12.30 -9.46 0.17
CA PHE A 88 -10.95 -8.94 -0.01
C PHE A 88 -9.89 -9.97 0.40
N SER A 89 -10.02 -10.58 1.58
CA SER A 89 -9.13 -11.65 2.05
C SER A 89 -9.08 -12.83 1.09
N LYS A 90 -10.21 -13.25 0.49
CA LYS A 90 -10.22 -14.31 -0.53
C LYS A 90 -9.38 -13.95 -1.76
N LYS A 91 -9.44 -12.70 -2.22
CA LYS A 91 -8.60 -12.23 -3.35
C LYS A 91 -7.12 -12.30 -2.97
N ILE A 92 -6.75 -11.82 -1.78
CA ILE A 92 -5.38 -11.92 -1.26
C ILE A 92 -4.93 -13.39 -1.17
N THR A 93 -5.73 -14.26 -0.58
CA THR A 93 -5.44 -15.70 -0.49
C THR A 93 -5.22 -16.33 -1.87
N HIS A 94 -6.00 -15.93 -2.89
CA HIS A 94 -5.82 -16.41 -4.24
C HIS A 94 -4.46 -15.99 -4.83
N ILE A 95 -4.07 -14.72 -4.65
CA ILE A 95 -2.77 -14.19 -5.09
C ILE A 95 -1.63 -14.94 -4.37
N VAL A 96 -1.70 -15.05 -3.05
CA VAL A 96 -0.72 -15.78 -2.24
C VAL A 96 -0.58 -17.22 -2.72
N LYS A 97 -1.70 -17.91 -2.96
CA LYS A 97 -1.69 -19.29 -3.46
C LYS A 97 -0.98 -19.41 -4.82
N ASN A 98 -1.19 -18.45 -5.72
CA ASN A 98 -0.53 -18.43 -7.02
C ASN A 98 0.98 -18.21 -6.88
N ILE A 99 1.41 -17.29 -6.00
CA ILE A 99 2.83 -17.04 -5.71
C ILE A 99 3.49 -18.31 -5.14
N LEU A 100 2.86 -18.96 -4.17
CA LEU A 100 3.38 -20.19 -3.56
C LEU A 100 3.44 -21.35 -4.58
N LYS A 101 2.46 -21.44 -5.48
CA LYS A 101 2.46 -22.41 -6.57
C LYS A 101 3.64 -22.17 -7.51
N GLU A 102 3.87 -20.92 -7.91
CA GLU A 102 4.98 -20.55 -8.78
C GLU A 102 6.35 -20.84 -8.12
N ARG A 103 6.52 -20.51 -6.83
CA ARG A 103 7.73 -20.87 -6.06
C ARG A 103 8.00 -22.37 -6.11
N LYS A 104 6.96 -23.20 -5.93
CA LYS A 104 7.05 -24.66 -5.98
C LYS A 104 7.39 -25.18 -7.39
N GLU A 105 6.77 -24.62 -8.42
CA GLU A 105 7.06 -24.97 -9.83
C GLU A 105 8.50 -24.58 -10.22
N ASN A 106 8.96 -23.40 -9.80
CA ASN A 106 10.35 -22.97 -9.97
C ASN A 106 11.31 -23.95 -9.30
N TYR A 107 11.01 -24.35 -8.07
CA TYR A 107 11.81 -25.31 -7.32
C TYR A 107 11.99 -26.64 -8.06
N TYR A 108 10.92 -27.23 -8.58
CA TYR A 108 11.01 -28.47 -9.37
C TYR A 108 11.72 -28.29 -10.72
N ARG A 109 11.54 -27.15 -11.39
CA ARG A 109 12.27 -26.82 -12.63
C ARG A 109 13.78 -26.72 -12.41
N SER A 110 14.22 -26.14 -11.30
CA SER A 110 15.63 -26.10 -10.95
C SER A 110 16.20 -27.47 -10.58
N LEU A 111 15.43 -28.35 -9.92
CA LEU A 111 15.85 -29.74 -9.63
C LEU A 111 16.02 -30.57 -10.90
N THR A 112 15.17 -30.38 -11.89
CA THR A 112 15.28 -31.10 -13.18
C THR A 112 16.43 -30.58 -14.05
N ARG A 113 16.79 -29.30 -13.94
CA ARG A 113 17.98 -28.73 -14.59
C ARG A 113 19.28 -29.14 -13.91
N SER A 114 19.29 -29.25 -12.57
CA SER A 114 20.48 -29.63 -11.80
C SER A 114 20.88 -31.11 -11.94
N ALA A 115 20.03 -31.96 -12.51
CA ALA A 115 20.44 -33.30 -12.97
C ALA A 115 21.36 -33.27 -14.21
N LEU A 116 21.42 -32.16 -14.95
CA LEU A 116 22.28 -31.97 -16.14
C LEU A 116 23.54 -31.12 -15.88
N GLU A 117 23.58 -30.33 -14.80
CA GLU A 117 24.66 -29.36 -14.51
C GLU A 117 25.22 -29.50 -13.08
N TYR A 118 25.71 -30.69 -12.71
CA TYR A 118 26.27 -30.97 -11.38
C TYR A 118 27.62 -30.24 -11.07
N SER A 119 28.01 -29.17 -11.79
CA SER A 119 29.41 -28.71 -11.74
C SER A 119 29.68 -27.21 -11.59
N ARG A 120 28.69 -26.30 -11.47
CA ARG A 120 28.95 -24.89 -11.11
C ARG A 120 27.75 -24.27 -10.38
N ASP A 121 27.94 -23.92 -9.10
CA ASP A 121 27.02 -23.18 -8.22
C ASP A 121 25.71 -23.85 -7.77
N SER A 122 25.87 -24.95 -7.03
CA SER A 122 24.90 -25.37 -6.03
C SER A 122 24.82 -24.33 -4.90
N ASN A 123 23.77 -23.48 -4.87
CA ASN A 123 23.06 -23.00 -3.65
C ASN A 123 22.15 -21.76 -3.80
N HIS A 124 21.71 -21.33 -4.98
CA HIS A 124 20.67 -20.28 -5.07
C HIS A 124 19.23 -20.81 -4.85
N PHE A 125 19.03 -21.60 -3.79
CA PHE A 125 17.71 -21.84 -3.22
C PHE A 125 17.59 -21.03 -1.94
N GLY A 126 17.40 -19.73 -2.10
CA GLY A 126 17.43 -18.77 -1.00
C GLY A 126 16.18 -18.83 -0.13
N ARG A 127 16.39 -18.75 1.19
CA ARG A 127 15.37 -18.27 2.13
C ARG A 127 14.87 -16.91 1.61
N PRO A 128 13.55 -16.61 1.64
CA PRO A 128 13.09 -15.28 1.30
C PRO A 128 13.83 -14.26 2.18
N GLY A 129 14.29 -13.18 1.56
CA GLY A 129 15.00 -12.12 2.27
C GLY A 129 14.15 -11.54 3.40
N LYS A 130 14.81 -11.08 4.45
CA LYS A 130 14.22 -10.44 5.61
C LYS A 130 13.82 -9.01 5.27
N VAL A 131 12.58 -8.66 5.61
CA VAL A 131 12.00 -7.34 5.35
C VAL A 131 12.03 -6.49 6.63
N LEU A 132 12.52 -5.25 6.53
CA LEU A 132 12.24 -4.18 7.48
C LEU A 132 11.31 -3.17 6.81
N HIS A 133 10.10 -3.01 7.35
CA HIS A 133 9.08 -2.10 6.82
C HIS A 133 8.85 -0.95 7.80
N LEU A 134 9.13 0.28 7.38
CA LEU A 134 8.76 1.50 8.09
C LEU A 134 7.56 2.15 7.38
N ASP A 135 6.50 2.42 8.13
CA ASP A 135 5.32 3.11 7.60
C ASP A 135 4.78 4.18 8.54
N GLY A 136 4.34 5.31 7.97
CA GLY A 136 3.63 6.36 8.71
C GLY A 136 2.21 5.96 9.16
N ASP A 137 1.63 4.91 8.57
CA ASP A 137 0.25 4.46 8.80
C ASP A 137 0.19 3.03 9.36
N GLY A 138 -0.21 2.93 10.63
CA GLY A 138 -0.35 1.66 11.34
C GLY A 138 -1.40 0.71 10.77
N GLU A 139 -2.48 1.23 10.17
CA GLU A 139 -3.52 0.36 9.60
C GLU A 139 -2.99 -0.38 8.36
N TYR A 140 -2.16 0.29 7.55
CA TYR A 140 -1.59 -0.31 6.35
C TYR A 140 -0.43 -1.26 6.65
N ILE A 141 0.44 -0.94 7.61
CA ILE A 141 1.54 -1.85 7.96
C ILE A 141 1.00 -3.19 8.47
N ASP A 142 -0.08 -3.18 9.25
CA ASP A 142 -0.73 -4.39 9.76
C ASP A 142 -1.27 -5.27 8.63
N VAL A 143 -1.79 -4.66 7.55
CA VAL A 143 -2.23 -5.40 6.37
C VAL A 143 -1.04 -6.04 5.65
N CYS A 144 0.06 -5.31 5.48
CA CYS A 144 1.29 -5.82 4.84
C CYS A 144 1.91 -6.98 5.62
N LEU A 145 2.06 -6.84 6.94
CA LEU A 145 2.64 -7.88 7.81
C LEU A 145 1.86 -9.20 7.75
N LYS A 146 0.52 -9.14 7.73
CA LYS A 146 -0.32 -10.34 7.56
C LYS A 146 -0.07 -11.06 6.23
N VAL A 147 0.23 -10.31 5.16
CA VAL A 147 0.53 -10.90 3.85
C VAL A 147 1.93 -11.48 3.83
N TYR A 148 2.92 -10.83 4.46
CA TYR A 148 4.27 -11.38 4.61
C TYR A 148 4.27 -12.70 5.37
N GLU A 149 3.52 -12.78 6.47
CA GLU A 149 3.34 -14.02 7.25
C GLU A 149 2.75 -15.16 6.38
N GLN A 150 1.71 -14.87 5.58
CA GLN A 150 1.13 -15.86 4.67
C GLN A 150 2.09 -16.33 3.56
N LEU A 151 3.10 -15.53 3.24
CA LEU A 151 4.14 -15.84 2.25
C LEU A 151 5.41 -16.43 2.87
N ASP A 152 5.40 -16.70 4.17
CA ASP A 152 6.57 -17.19 4.94
C ASP A 152 7.79 -16.25 4.79
N ILE A 153 7.54 -14.94 4.79
CA ILE A 153 8.57 -13.89 4.73
C ILE A 153 8.83 -13.38 6.14
N GLU A 154 10.08 -13.42 6.59
CA GLU A 154 10.49 -12.80 7.86
C GLU A 154 10.41 -11.28 7.71
N ALA A 155 9.47 -10.63 8.41
CA ALA A 155 9.26 -9.20 8.32
C ALA A 155 9.16 -8.54 9.71
N VAL A 156 9.79 -7.39 9.85
CA VAL A 156 9.66 -6.50 11.02
C VAL A 156 9.01 -5.19 10.56
N GLY A 157 7.83 -4.89 11.08
CA GLY A 157 7.15 -3.62 10.84
C GLY A 157 7.36 -2.63 11.97
N LYS A 158 7.63 -1.36 11.66
CA LYS A 158 7.65 -0.25 12.62
C LYS A 158 6.79 0.90 12.11
N ILE A 159 5.91 1.39 12.98
CA ILE A 159 5.10 2.58 12.71
C ILE A 159 5.97 3.79 13.04
N VAL A 160 6.38 4.53 12.02
CA VAL A 160 7.29 5.67 12.13
C VAL A 160 6.83 6.74 11.14
N SER A 161 6.52 7.94 11.64
CA SER A 161 6.17 9.09 10.80
C SER A 161 7.31 9.41 9.83
N GLU A 162 6.99 9.97 8.68
CA GLU A 162 7.95 10.19 7.60
C GLU A 162 9.13 11.06 8.08
N GLU A 163 8.88 12.10 8.89
CA GLU A 163 9.92 12.96 9.48
C GLU A 163 10.87 12.22 10.43
N GLU A 164 10.42 11.16 11.10
CA GLU A 164 11.24 10.40 12.05
C GLU A 164 12.00 9.25 11.38
N GLN A 165 11.56 8.78 10.20
CA GLN A 165 12.23 7.68 9.48
C GLN A 165 13.74 7.90 9.27
N PRO A 166 14.23 9.08 8.84
CA PRO A 166 15.66 9.31 8.65
C PRO A 166 16.47 9.14 9.94
N LYS A 167 15.87 9.47 11.08
CA LYS A 167 16.54 9.47 12.39
C LYS A 167 16.71 8.06 12.95
N VAL A 168 15.80 7.15 12.61
CA VAL A 168 15.76 5.80 13.18
C VAL A 168 16.25 4.71 12.23
N VAL A 169 16.18 4.92 10.91
CA VAL A 169 16.46 3.88 9.90
C VAL A 169 17.82 3.23 10.09
N GLY A 170 18.89 4.03 10.29
CA GLY A 170 20.25 3.48 10.47
C GLY A 170 20.40 2.63 11.73
N LYS A 171 19.68 2.95 12.82
CA LYS A 171 19.65 2.11 14.03
C LYS A 171 18.92 0.80 13.77
N LEU A 172 17.76 0.87 13.12
CA LEU A 172 16.91 -0.30 12.84
C LEU A 172 17.59 -1.26 11.85
N LEU A 173 18.30 -0.73 10.85
CA LEU A 173 19.09 -1.55 9.92
C LEU A 173 20.16 -2.37 10.67
N ARG A 174 20.91 -1.74 11.58
CA ARG A 174 21.89 -2.44 12.43
C ARG A 174 21.26 -3.45 13.37
N GLU A 175 20.08 -3.15 13.90
CA GLU A 175 19.39 -4.02 14.86
C GLU A 175 18.80 -5.27 14.20
N TYR A 176 18.19 -5.12 13.02
CA TYR A 176 17.44 -6.19 12.37
C TYR A 176 18.17 -6.88 11.23
N ASN A 177 19.20 -6.24 10.66
CA ASN A 177 19.99 -6.68 9.51
C ASN A 177 19.11 -7.27 8.37
N PRO A 178 18.22 -6.45 7.77
CA PRO A 178 17.32 -6.91 6.71
C PRO A 178 18.02 -6.96 5.34
N ASP A 179 17.48 -7.78 4.44
CA ASP A 179 17.86 -7.81 3.01
C ASP A 179 17.03 -6.79 2.20
N ILE A 180 15.81 -6.49 2.67
CA ILE A 180 14.87 -5.58 2.03
C ILE A 180 14.42 -4.51 3.02
N LEU A 181 14.57 -3.24 2.65
CA LEU A 181 14.03 -2.09 3.38
C LEU A 181 12.84 -1.50 2.61
N ILE A 182 11.73 -1.29 3.29
CA ILE A 182 10.54 -0.64 2.75
C ILE A 182 10.30 0.65 3.54
N LEU A 183 10.34 1.79 2.85
CA LEU A 183 10.14 3.14 3.38
C LEU A 183 8.88 3.73 2.77
N THR A 184 7.76 3.66 3.47
CA THR A 184 6.47 4.10 2.94
C THR A 184 5.74 4.98 3.94
N GLY A 185 4.67 5.62 3.48
CA GLY A 185 3.85 6.49 4.31
C GLY A 185 2.88 7.30 3.45
N HIS A 186 2.76 8.57 3.78
CA HIS A 186 1.99 9.58 3.08
C HIS A 186 2.90 10.60 2.42
N ASP A 187 2.48 11.13 1.29
CA ASP A 187 3.08 12.32 0.69
C ASP A 187 1.99 13.13 0.00
N SER A 188 2.26 14.41 -0.23
CA SER A 188 1.36 15.28 -0.99
C SER A 188 2.11 16.49 -1.51
N ILE A 189 1.60 17.02 -2.61
CA ILE A 189 2.10 18.27 -3.20
C ILE A 189 1.48 19.45 -2.45
N ILE A 190 2.30 20.43 -2.11
CA ILE A 190 1.89 21.65 -1.41
C ILE A 190 1.00 22.47 -2.36
N LYS A 191 -0.16 22.95 -1.86
CA LYS A 191 -1.11 23.73 -2.66
C LYS A 191 -0.47 25.03 -3.18
N GLY A 192 -0.71 25.35 -4.45
CA GLY A 192 -0.19 26.57 -5.09
C GLY A 192 1.22 26.46 -5.62
N LYS A 193 1.76 25.23 -5.72
CA LYS A 193 3.07 24.94 -6.30
C LYS A 193 2.90 23.98 -7.48
N ASP A 194 3.07 24.51 -8.69
CA ASP A 194 2.90 23.76 -9.94
C ASP A 194 4.24 23.23 -10.50
N ASP A 195 5.36 23.59 -9.85
CA ASP A 195 6.67 23.06 -10.21
C ASP A 195 6.89 21.70 -9.53
N PHE A 196 6.58 20.64 -10.27
CA PHE A 196 6.75 19.28 -9.79
C PHE A 196 8.23 18.86 -9.73
N VAL A 197 9.17 19.62 -10.32
CA VAL A 197 10.60 19.26 -10.33
C VAL A 197 11.31 19.70 -9.05
N ASP A 198 10.69 20.53 -8.22
CA ASP A 198 11.25 20.94 -6.94
C ASP A 198 10.75 20.06 -5.78
N ILE A 199 11.68 19.37 -5.11
CA ILE A 199 11.41 18.54 -3.93
C ILE A 199 10.79 19.32 -2.77
N SER A 200 11.03 20.63 -2.69
CA SER A 200 10.47 21.50 -1.64
C SER A 200 8.95 21.63 -1.74
N ASN A 201 8.37 21.32 -2.90
CA ASN A 201 6.94 21.33 -3.13
C ASN A 201 6.23 20.06 -2.65
N TYR A 202 6.98 19.11 -2.10
CA TYR A 202 6.46 17.86 -1.52
C TYR A 202 6.57 17.92 -0.01
N LYS A 203 5.53 17.48 0.70
CA LYS A 203 5.54 17.50 2.17
C LYS A 203 6.58 16.53 2.74
N ASN A 204 6.63 15.31 2.21
CA ASN A 204 7.35 14.21 2.83
C ASN A 204 8.41 13.57 1.93
N SER A 205 8.43 13.83 0.61
CA SER A 205 9.47 13.29 -0.30
C SER A 205 10.90 13.51 0.20
N LYS A 206 11.18 14.67 0.80
CA LYS A 206 12.50 14.96 1.40
C LYS A 206 12.92 13.95 2.46
N TYR A 207 11.98 13.49 3.30
CA TYR A 207 12.29 12.56 4.38
C TYR A 207 12.52 11.14 3.86
N PHE A 208 11.81 10.73 2.81
CA PHE A 208 12.13 9.46 2.14
C PHE A 208 13.53 9.51 1.53
N VAL A 209 13.90 10.60 0.84
CA VAL A 209 15.24 10.81 0.29
C VAL A 209 16.32 10.77 1.38
N GLU A 210 16.11 11.47 2.49
CA GLU A 210 17.04 11.44 3.64
C GLU A 210 17.16 10.02 4.22
N SER A 211 16.05 9.30 4.37
CA SER A 211 16.04 7.92 4.86
C SER A 211 16.80 6.96 3.94
N ILE A 212 16.64 7.10 2.61
CA ILE A 212 17.39 6.31 1.62
C ILE A 212 18.88 6.60 1.73
N LYS A 213 19.26 7.88 1.83
CA LYS A 213 20.67 8.28 1.99
C LYS A 213 21.28 7.72 3.28
N GLU A 214 20.56 7.76 4.40
CA GLU A 214 21.02 7.13 5.65
C GLU A 214 21.13 5.61 5.54
N ALA A 215 20.20 4.95 4.84
CA ALA A 215 20.30 3.52 4.56
C ALA A 215 21.52 3.18 3.69
N ARG A 216 21.83 4.00 2.68
CA ARG A 216 22.99 3.82 1.80
C ARG A 216 24.34 4.15 2.46
N LYS A 217 24.33 4.91 3.57
CA LYS A 217 25.52 5.01 4.44
C LYS A 217 25.78 3.73 5.23
N TYR A 218 24.72 2.98 5.56
CA TYR A 218 24.84 1.68 6.21
C TYR A 218 25.26 0.59 5.22
N GLU A 219 24.55 0.46 4.11
CA GLU A 219 24.85 -0.50 3.04
C GLU A 219 24.79 0.19 1.66
N PRO A 220 25.94 0.56 1.09
CA PRO A 220 26.03 1.22 -0.21
C PRO A 220 25.61 0.33 -1.40
N SER A 221 25.73 -0.99 -1.28
CA SER A 221 25.43 -1.92 -2.36
C SER A 221 23.92 -2.01 -2.59
N MET A 222 23.52 -1.81 -3.85
CA MET A 222 22.13 -1.93 -4.29
C MET A 222 21.64 -3.39 -4.30
N ASP A 223 22.58 -4.34 -4.40
CA ASP A 223 22.27 -5.78 -4.46
C ASP A 223 22.16 -6.42 -3.08
N GLU A 224 22.91 -5.91 -2.08
CA GLU A 224 22.91 -6.42 -0.70
C GLU A 224 21.73 -5.88 0.12
N LEU A 225 21.34 -4.62 -0.11
CA LEU A 225 20.15 -4.03 0.52
C LEU A 225 19.23 -3.45 -0.55
N VAL A 226 18.12 -4.13 -0.78
CA VAL A 226 17.09 -3.68 -1.71
C VAL A 226 16.16 -2.70 -1.01
N ILE A 227 16.04 -1.48 -1.54
CA ILE A 227 15.22 -0.40 -0.97
C ILE A 227 14.00 -0.14 -1.85
N PHE A 228 12.81 -0.27 -1.27
CA PHE A 228 11.54 0.23 -1.81
C PHE A 228 11.15 1.50 -1.08
N ALA A 229 10.86 2.59 -1.80
CA ALA A 229 10.52 3.86 -1.17
C ALA A 229 9.34 4.59 -1.81
N GLY A 230 8.60 5.33 -0.98
CA GLY A 230 7.67 6.36 -1.44
C GLY A 230 6.22 6.16 -0.99
N ALA A 231 5.40 7.11 -1.41
CA ALA A 231 3.97 7.16 -1.18
C ALA A 231 3.24 7.63 -2.44
N CYS A 232 1.92 7.73 -2.35
CA CYS A 232 1.13 8.40 -3.40
C CYS A 232 1.64 9.83 -3.61
N GLN A 233 1.80 10.25 -4.86
CA GLN A 233 2.34 11.57 -5.25
C GLN A 233 3.80 11.82 -4.85
N SER A 234 4.54 10.82 -4.40
CA SER A 234 5.95 11.04 -4.11
C SER A 234 6.74 11.41 -5.36
N PHE A 235 7.79 12.19 -5.16
CA PHE A 235 8.74 12.53 -6.22
C PHE A 235 9.63 11.31 -6.49
N PHE A 236 9.19 10.48 -7.42
CA PHE A 236 9.79 9.20 -7.78
C PHE A 236 11.28 9.34 -8.17
N GLU A 237 11.58 10.29 -9.05
CA GLU A 237 12.90 10.44 -9.67
C GLU A 237 13.99 10.70 -8.62
N VAL A 238 13.73 11.61 -7.67
CA VAL A 238 14.72 11.93 -6.61
C VAL A 238 14.95 10.77 -5.64
N MET A 239 13.99 9.85 -5.49
CA MET A 239 14.18 8.66 -4.64
C MET A 239 15.08 7.63 -5.32
N ILE A 240 14.91 7.43 -6.64
CA ILE A 240 15.80 6.58 -7.42
C ILE A 240 17.22 7.18 -7.44
N GLU A 241 17.35 8.48 -7.69
CA GLU A 241 18.64 9.18 -7.64
C GLU A 241 19.31 9.10 -6.26
N ALA A 242 18.52 9.07 -5.18
CA ALA A 242 19.04 8.91 -3.82
C ALA A 242 19.55 7.48 -3.52
N GLY A 243 19.25 6.50 -4.38
CA GLY A 243 19.71 5.11 -4.24
C GLY A 243 18.63 4.10 -3.86
N ALA A 244 17.34 4.40 -4.07
CA ALA A 244 16.29 3.38 -3.97
C ALA A 244 16.32 2.45 -5.19
N ASN A 245 16.10 1.15 -4.98
CA ASN A 245 15.98 0.19 -6.08
C ASN A 245 14.64 0.36 -6.79
N TYR A 246 13.60 0.66 -6.00
CA TYR A 246 12.24 0.86 -6.49
C TYR A 246 11.62 2.04 -5.76
N ALA A 247 10.86 2.85 -6.51
CA ALA A 247 10.05 3.91 -5.93
C ALA A 247 8.62 3.88 -6.47
N SER A 248 7.65 4.30 -5.67
CA SER A 248 6.24 4.38 -6.09
C SER A 248 5.93 5.69 -6.82
N SER A 249 4.91 5.66 -7.69
CA SER A 249 4.38 6.83 -8.45
C SER A 249 5.24 7.32 -9.63
N PRO A 250 5.68 6.45 -10.57
CA PRO A 250 6.23 6.94 -11.83
C PRO A 250 5.15 7.81 -12.51
N HIS A 251 5.50 9.02 -12.96
CA HIS A 251 4.57 10.05 -13.48
C HIS A 251 3.70 10.76 -12.44
N ARG A 252 4.02 10.65 -11.14
CA ARG A 252 3.32 11.35 -10.05
C ARG A 252 1.82 11.07 -10.04
N THR A 253 1.44 9.88 -10.53
CA THR A 253 0.05 9.45 -10.54
C THR A 253 -0.37 9.28 -9.10
N LEU A 254 -1.32 10.13 -8.73
CA LEU A 254 -2.18 9.86 -7.61
C LEU A 254 -2.78 8.45 -7.76
N VAL A 255 -2.63 7.58 -6.76
CA VAL A 255 -3.65 6.52 -6.55
C VAL A 255 -4.87 7.16 -5.87
N ILE A 256 -5.24 8.36 -6.31
CA ILE A 256 -6.60 8.88 -6.18
C ILE A 256 -7.26 8.42 -7.46
N CYS A 257 -8.23 7.53 -7.33
CA CYS A 257 -9.20 7.31 -8.37
C CYS A 257 -10.01 8.61 -8.50
N ARG A 258 -9.54 9.52 -9.37
CA ARG A 258 -10.22 10.75 -9.72
C ARG A 258 -10.76 10.61 -11.14
N MET A 259 -12.08 10.84 -11.21
CA MET A 259 -12.99 10.82 -12.35
C MET A 259 -13.49 9.44 -12.77
#